data_AF-A0A6C0GFZ8-F1
#
_entry.id   AF-A0A6C0GFZ8-F1
#
_cell.length_a   1.000
_cell.length_b   1.000
_cell.length_c   1.000
_cell.angle_alpha   90.00
_cell.angle_beta   90.00
_cell.angle_gamma   90.00
#
_symmetry.space_group_name_H-M   'P 1'
#
loop_
_entity.id
_entity.type
_entity.pdbx_description
1 polymer ?
#
loop_
_entity_poly.entity_id
_entity_poly.type
_entity_poly.pdbx_seq_one_letter_code
_entity_poly.pdbx_strand_id
1 'polypeptide(L)'
;MGKSNKKMLSRTDRIQLQTKKQVWEHALQQSLVRHNTTNKPLSGWIKQLQQDKLPLQPEYGTSLMVIAGLYNQIAKKELLKRKAFDDLLVQLEKQNCHKLLSEEKYLKGIYYIAQFASYFIQDVNQWKKVSYQPEKQFAHLLRFLFANYPVPLFLDKAWLEAGEETARKWFIDIASGLSVRKLQALPVPLTKRMAHFFLWTPAYWSISGAFRFAQVIALGGDEWLAWHLNATLLGRNNFRNNDFWLTVIRFFVEAPLFDARRLEEVVNYINHQRLAHTGYSLKGRTPDSLLRQVEEWQQQMNQEQNYGGRLNWKPSGFAAFEHETGSGQLVKIFKVRELLSSNELRAEGKSMKHCVYTYVRSCHAGQCSIFSLTADTFSATERLVTIEVDIKRKQIVQAKARLNEKPSEEAMDVMKLWAEKVQLSIAKYIY
;
A
#
# COMPACT_ATOMS: atom_id res chain seq x y z
N MET A 1 -73.61 32.31 -17.48
CA MET A 1 -72.36 32.06 -18.25
C MET A 1 -71.32 33.08 -17.85
N GLY A 2 -70.28 32.65 -17.12
CA GLY A 2 -69.30 33.55 -16.47
C GLY A 2 -68.33 34.19 -17.45
N LYS A 3 -68.16 35.52 -17.34
CA LYS A 3 -67.21 36.32 -18.12
C LYS A 3 -65.77 36.02 -17.67
N SER A 4 -64.93 35.56 -18.60
CA SER A 4 -63.50 35.36 -18.41
C SER A 4 -62.80 36.70 -18.20
N ASN A 5 -62.32 36.94 -16.98
CA ASN A 5 -61.63 38.16 -16.58
C ASN A 5 -60.13 38.00 -16.86
N LYS A 6 -59.65 38.37 -18.06
CA LYS A 6 -58.21 38.45 -18.36
C LYS A 6 -57.62 39.65 -17.59
N LYS A 7 -57.11 39.42 -16.38
CA LYS A 7 -56.34 40.42 -15.62
C LYS A 7 -55.15 40.88 -16.47
N MET A 8 -55.12 42.17 -16.84
CA MET A 8 -53.93 42.79 -17.44
C MET A 8 -52.84 42.89 -16.37
N LEU A 9 -51.71 42.21 -16.59
CA LEU A 9 -50.51 42.30 -15.76
C LEU A 9 -50.02 43.75 -15.69
N SER A 10 -49.80 44.25 -14.47
CA SER A 10 -49.31 45.60 -14.21
C SER A 10 -47.87 45.77 -14.75
N ARG A 11 -47.43 47.01 -14.98
CA ARG A 11 -46.07 47.30 -15.48
C ARG A 11 -45.00 46.70 -14.57
N THR A 12 -45.23 46.73 -13.26
CA THR A 12 -44.36 46.13 -12.23
C THR A 12 -44.32 44.60 -12.33
N ASP A 13 -45.46 43.95 -12.57
CA ASP A 13 -45.51 42.49 -12.73
C ASP A 13 -44.79 42.03 -14.00
N ARG A 14 -44.87 42.81 -15.09
CA ARG A 14 -44.15 42.55 -16.34
C ARG A 14 -42.64 42.63 -16.16
N ILE A 15 -42.16 43.64 -15.43
CA ILE A 15 -40.73 43.80 -15.11
C ILE A 15 -40.26 42.63 -14.25
N GLN A 16 -41.01 42.26 -13.20
CA GLN A 16 -40.66 41.10 -12.36
C GLN A 16 -40.62 39.78 -13.14
N LEU A 17 -41.57 39.55 -14.05
CA LEU A 17 -41.56 38.39 -14.94
C LEU A 17 -40.34 38.39 -15.86
N GLN A 18 -39.94 39.55 -16.37
CA GLN A 18 -38.79 39.70 -17.25
C GLN A 18 -37.48 39.47 -16.49
N THR A 19 -37.34 39.99 -15.26
CA THR A 19 -36.20 39.70 -14.39
C THR A 19 -36.13 38.23 -14.02
N LYS A 20 -37.25 37.59 -13.65
CA LYS A 20 -37.30 36.14 -13.39
C LYS A 20 -36.90 35.32 -14.61
N LYS A 21 -37.34 35.73 -15.80
CA LYS A 21 -36.96 35.08 -17.07
C LYS A 21 -35.46 35.22 -17.33
N GLN A 22 -34.88 36.40 -17.14
CA GLN A 22 -33.43 36.61 -17.30
C GLN A 22 -32.61 35.81 -16.28
N VAL A 23 -33.03 35.76 -15.02
CA VAL A 23 -32.37 34.94 -13.98
C VAL A 23 -32.45 33.45 -14.33
N TRP A 24 -33.60 32.99 -14.83
CA TRP A 24 -33.79 31.61 -15.26
C TRP A 24 -32.96 31.26 -16.50
N GLU A 25 -32.91 32.14 -17.51
CA GLU A 25 -32.08 31.97 -18.70
C GLU A 25 -30.59 31.94 -18.35
N HIS A 26 -30.15 32.80 -17.43
CA HIS A 26 -28.78 32.79 -16.92
C HIS A 26 -28.47 31.50 -16.14
N ALA A 27 -29.37 31.04 -15.28
CA ALA A 27 -29.22 29.76 -14.57
C ALA A 27 -29.19 28.57 -15.54
N LEU A 28 -30.01 28.60 -16.60
CA LEU A 28 -30.02 27.59 -17.65
C LEU A 28 -28.69 27.59 -18.43
N GLN A 29 -28.17 28.75 -18.82
CA GLN A 29 -26.86 28.88 -19.46
C GLN A 29 -25.73 28.35 -18.56
N GLN A 30 -25.72 28.69 -17.27
CA GLN A 30 -24.74 28.16 -16.32
C GLN A 30 -24.84 26.64 -16.18
N SER A 31 -26.06 26.09 -16.14
CA SER A 31 -26.30 24.64 -16.11
C SER A 31 -25.82 23.97 -17.40
N LEU A 32 -26.07 24.58 -18.56
CA LEU A 32 -25.63 24.08 -19.86
C LEU A 32 -24.10 24.09 -19.99
N VAL A 33 -23.44 25.15 -19.51
CA VAL A 33 -21.98 25.23 -19.46
C VAL A 33 -21.42 24.13 -18.55
N ARG A 34 -21.99 23.94 -17.36
CA ARG A 34 -21.63 22.86 -16.43
C ARG A 34 -21.86 21.47 -17.01
N HIS A 35 -22.96 21.25 -17.73
CA HIS A 35 -23.24 19.99 -18.42
C HIS A 35 -22.23 19.75 -19.55
N ASN A 36 -21.94 20.77 -20.35
CA ASN A 36 -21.00 20.67 -21.46
C ASN A 36 -19.54 20.52 -20.99
N THR A 37 -19.15 21.06 -19.83
CA THR A 37 -17.84 20.77 -19.22
C THR A 37 -17.80 19.38 -18.59
N THR A 38 -18.88 18.91 -17.97
CA THR A 38 -18.92 17.56 -17.37
C THR A 38 -18.98 16.43 -18.41
N ASN A 39 -19.62 16.64 -19.57
CA ASN A 39 -19.77 15.63 -20.64
C ASN A 39 -18.82 15.80 -21.85
N LYS A 40 -17.84 16.71 -21.78
CA LYS A 40 -16.87 16.84 -22.87
C LYS A 40 -15.96 15.59 -22.89
N PRO A 41 -15.78 14.93 -24.06
CA PRO A 41 -14.90 13.76 -24.15
C PRO A 41 -13.48 14.13 -23.72
N LEU A 42 -12.77 13.18 -23.11
CA LEU A 42 -11.40 13.33 -22.61
C LEU A 42 -10.46 13.83 -23.72
N SER A 43 -10.63 13.36 -24.95
CA SER A 43 -9.94 13.87 -26.14
C SER A 43 -10.08 15.38 -26.36
N GLY A 44 -11.23 15.97 -26.00
CA GLY A 44 -11.45 17.41 -26.02
C GLY A 44 -10.68 18.15 -24.92
N TRP A 45 -10.50 17.53 -23.75
CA TRP A 45 -9.68 18.02 -22.65
C TRP A 45 -8.19 17.91 -22.95
N ILE A 46 -7.74 16.79 -23.51
CA ILE A 46 -6.35 16.56 -23.93
C ILE A 46 -5.91 17.64 -24.93
N LYS A 47 -6.74 17.95 -25.94
CA LYS A 47 -6.44 19.04 -26.89
C LYS A 47 -6.27 20.41 -26.22
N GLN A 48 -6.98 20.67 -25.13
CA GLN A 48 -6.83 21.93 -24.39
C GLN A 48 -5.60 21.92 -23.47
N LEU A 49 -5.26 20.78 -22.86
CA LEU A 49 -4.01 20.59 -22.13
C LEU A 49 -2.78 20.77 -23.04
N GLN A 50 -2.82 20.23 -24.25
CA GLN A 50 -1.77 20.39 -25.25
C GLN A 50 -1.55 21.86 -25.65
N GLN A 51 -2.59 22.68 -25.61
CA GLN A 51 -2.53 24.10 -25.95
C GLN A 51 -2.14 24.99 -24.76
N ASP A 52 -1.83 24.43 -23.58
CA ASP A 52 -1.65 25.15 -22.32
C ASP A 52 -2.84 26.09 -21.99
N LYS A 53 -4.03 25.77 -22.51
CA LYS A 53 -5.25 26.59 -22.40
C LYS A 53 -6.20 26.12 -21.30
N LEU A 54 -5.82 25.10 -20.52
CA LEU A 54 -6.66 24.62 -19.43
C LEU A 54 -6.41 25.45 -18.17
N PRO A 55 -7.29 26.39 -17.78
CA PRO A 55 -7.27 26.87 -16.41
C PRO A 55 -7.51 25.65 -15.50
N LEU A 56 -6.85 25.54 -14.34
CA LEU A 56 -7.23 24.54 -13.34
C LEU A 56 -8.41 25.12 -12.56
N GLN A 57 -9.63 24.65 -12.84
CA GLN A 57 -10.85 25.12 -12.17
C GLN A 57 -11.35 24.03 -11.21
N PRO A 58 -11.83 24.39 -10.01
CA PRO A 58 -12.34 23.42 -9.01
C PRO A 58 -13.53 22.58 -9.49
N GLU A 59 -14.20 23.03 -10.55
CA GLU A 59 -15.37 22.40 -11.16
C GLU A 59 -15.04 21.25 -12.13
N TYR A 60 -13.76 20.97 -12.39
CA TYR A 60 -13.36 19.76 -13.12
C TYR A 60 -13.43 18.53 -12.21
N GLY A 61 -13.92 17.42 -12.77
CA GLY A 61 -13.93 16.14 -12.06
C GLY A 61 -12.53 15.74 -11.58
N THR A 62 -12.45 15.04 -10.44
CA THR A 62 -11.21 14.68 -9.74
C THR A 62 -10.14 14.06 -10.67
N SER A 63 -10.54 13.19 -11.60
CA SER A 63 -9.64 12.53 -12.54
C SER A 63 -8.98 13.49 -13.53
N LEU A 64 -9.69 14.54 -14.00
CA LEU A 64 -9.12 15.56 -14.89
C LEU A 64 -8.07 16.40 -14.17
N MET A 65 -8.30 16.73 -12.89
CA MET A 65 -7.32 17.44 -12.07
C MET A 65 -6.03 16.62 -11.91
N VAL A 66 -6.15 15.31 -11.69
CA VAL A 66 -5.01 14.39 -11.62
C VAL A 66 -4.26 14.36 -12.96
N ILE A 67 -4.98 14.21 -14.09
CA ILE A 67 -4.36 14.19 -15.43
C ILE A 67 -3.61 15.49 -15.70
N ALA A 68 -4.22 16.65 -15.43
CA ALA A 68 -3.58 17.95 -15.62
C ALA A 68 -2.33 18.11 -14.75
N GLY A 69 -2.39 17.67 -13.49
CA GLY A 69 -1.25 17.64 -12.59
C GLY A 69 -0.10 16.77 -13.10
N LEU A 70 -0.40 15.58 -13.62
CA LEU A 70 0.60 14.67 -14.21
C LEU A 70 1.17 15.22 -15.52
N TYR A 71 0.35 15.85 -16.36
CA TYR A 71 0.80 16.48 -17.60
C TYR A 71 1.82 17.60 -17.34
N ASN A 72 1.59 18.40 -16.30
CA ASN A 72 2.50 19.47 -15.87
C ASN A 72 3.85 18.95 -15.34
N GLN A 73 3.90 17.70 -14.86
CA GLN A 73 5.17 17.07 -14.45
C GLN A 73 6.04 16.64 -15.64
N ILE A 74 5.47 16.52 -16.84
CA ILE A 74 6.23 16.21 -18.06
C ILE A 74 6.77 17.52 -18.65
N ALA A 75 8.10 17.68 -18.66
CA ALA A 75 8.73 18.91 -19.17
C ALA A 75 8.32 19.18 -20.63
N LYS A 76 8.09 20.46 -20.99
CA LYS A 76 7.64 20.86 -22.34
C LYS A 76 8.54 20.37 -23.47
N LYS A 77 9.84 20.24 -23.22
CA LYS A 77 10.85 19.73 -24.16
C LYS A 77 10.81 18.21 -24.39
N GLU A 78 10.17 17.44 -23.51
CA GLU A 78 10.10 15.98 -23.61
C GLU A 78 8.95 15.53 -24.52
N LEU A 79 9.05 15.90 -25.80
CA LEU A 79 7.99 15.70 -26.81
C LEU A 79 7.54 14.24 -26.93
N LEU A 80 8.49 13.28 -26.89
CA LEU A 80 8.18 11.85 -26.99
C LEU A 80 7.27 11.37 -25.84
N LYS A 81 7.58 11.77 -24.61
CA LYS A 81 6.82 11.38 -23.42
C LYS A 81 5.45 12.03 -23.39
N ARG A 82 5.36 13.31 -23.79
CA ARG A 82 4.08 14.02 -23.91
C ARG A 82 3.17 13.35 -24.93
N LYS A 83 3.69 13.11 -26.14
CA LYS A 83 2.97 12.40 -27.19
C LYS A 83 2.51 11.01 -26.73
N ALA A 84 3.40 10.24 -26.10
CA ALA A 84 3.03 8.93 -25.58
C ALA A 84 1.93 9.00 -24.53
N PHE A 85 1.98 9.98 -23.62
CA PHE A 85 0.93 10.18 -22.63
C PHE A 85 -0.40 10.54 -23.28
N ASP A 86 -0.39 11.41 -24.28
CA ASP A 86 -1.58 11.78 -25.05
C ASP A 86 -2.17 10.56 -25.79
N ASP A 87 -1.35 9.84 -26.54
CA ASP A 87 -1.75 8.66 -27.29
C ASP A 87 -2.35 7.60 -26.36
N LEU A 88 -1.78 7.41 -25.17
CA LEU A 88 -2.31 6.49 -24.16
C LEU A 88 -3.69 6.91 -23.66
N LEU A 89 -3.87 8.18 -23.31
CA LEU A 89 -5.15 8.67 -22.80
C LEU A 89 -6.24 8.59 -23.88
N VAL A 90 -5.94 9.00 -25.12
CA VAL A 90 -6.86 8.93 -26.26
C VAL A 90 -7.21 7.47 -26.58
N GLN A 91 -6.22 6.58 -26.62
CA GLN A 91 -6.48 5.19 -26.94
C GLN A 91 -7.31 4.51 -25.85
N LEU A 92 -7.03 4.75 -24.57
CA LEU A 92 -7.80 4.20 -23.47
C LEU A 92 -9.24 4.73 -23.47
N GLU A 93 -9.47 5.99 -23.84
CA GLU A 93 -10.82 6.54 -24.03
C GLU A 93 -11.53 5.79 -25.17
N LYS A 94 -10.88 5.67 -26.33
CA LYS A 94 -11.42 4.96 -27.51
C LYS A 94 -11.78 3.50 -27.21
N GLN A 95 -11.03 2.84 -26.32
CA GLN A 95 -11.28 1.46 -25.90
C GLN A 95 -12.27 1.34 -24.72
N ASN A 96 -12.90 2.44 -24.29
CA ASN A 96 -13.82 2.49 -23.15
C ASN A 96 -13.21 1.91 -21.86
N CYS A 97 -11.97 2.29 -21.57
CA CYS A 97 -11.23 1.92 -20.35
C CYS A 97 -11.50 2.92 -19.22
N HIS A 98 -12.78 3.18 -18.90
CA HIS A 98 -13.19 4.23 -17.96
C HIS A 98 -12.49 4.14 -16.60
N LYS A 99 -12.35 2.94 -16.03
CA LYS A 99 -11.69 2.74 -14.72
C LYS A 99 -10.20 3.11 -14.72
N LEU A 100 -9.49 2.85 -15.83
CA LEU A 100 -8.08 3.24 -15.98
C LEU A 100 -7.92 4.77 -16.07
N LEU A 101 -8.95 5.46 -16.57
CA LEU A 101 -8.99 6.91 -16.73
C LEU A 101 -9.60 7.63 -15.53
N SER A 102 -10.25 6.92 -14.60
CA SER A 102 -10.90 7.51 -13.43
C SER A 102 -10.14 7.30 -12.13
N GLU A 103 -9.55 6.11 -11.92
CA GLU A 103 -8.83 5.79 -10.69
C GLU A 103 -7.40 6.34 -10.71
N GLU A 104 -7.03 7.08 -9.65
CA GLU A 104 -5.74 7.76 -9.54
C GLU A 104 -4.53 6.83 -9.71
N LYS A 105 -4.60 5.60 -9.18
CA LYS A 105 -3.50 4.61 -9.29
C LYS A 105 -3.18 4.26 -10.75
N TYR A 106 -4.20 4.13 -11.60
CA TYR A 106 -4.01 3.80 -13.02
C TYR A 106 -3.55 5.03 -13.80
N LEU A 107 -4.06 6.23 -13.49
CA LEU A 107 -3.59 7.47 -14.09
C LEU A 107 -2.09 7.71 -13.84
N LYS A 108 -1.65 7.51 -12.60
CA LYS A 108 -0.21 7.54 -12.25
C LYS A 108 0.56 6.48 -13.02
N GLY A 109 0.01 5.27 -13.15
CA GLY A 109 0.64 4.21 -13.95
C GLY A 109 0.76 4.54 -15.43
N ILE A 110 -0.26 5.12 -16.05
CA ILE A 110 -0.23 5.59 -17.44
C ILE A 110 0.84 6.69 -17.61
N TYR A 111 0.92 7.62 -16.65
CA TYR A 111 1.99 8.61 -16.62
C TYR A 111 3.37 7.95 -16.55
N TYR A 112 3.57 6.96 -15.68
CA TYR A 112 4.83 6.23 -15.60
C TYR A 112 5.15 5.49 -16.90
N ILE A 113 4.18 4.83 -17.54
CA ILE A 113 4.35 4.18 -18.85
C ILE A 113 4.89 5.18 -19.88
N ALA A 114 4.30 6.39 -19.94
CA ALA A 114 4.74 7.44 -20.85
C ALA A 114 6.18 7.92 -20.58
N GLN A 115 6.65 7.87 -19.33
CA GLN A 115 8.05 8.21 -19.00
C GLN A 115 9.06 7.25 -19.66
N PHE A 116 8.63 6.03 -20.00
CA PHE A 116 9.44 5.00 -20.65
C PHE A 116 9.12 4.85 -22.14
N ALA A 117 8.51 5.85 -22.78
CA ALA A 117 8.10 5.81 -24.18
C ALA A 117 9.20 5.43 -25.18
N SER A 118 10.48 5.72 -24.88
CA SER A 118 11.62 5.30 -25.71
C SER A 118 11.81 3.79 -25.83
N TYR A 119 11.16 3.01 -24.97
CA TYR A 119 11.22 1.55 -24.94
C TYR A 119 9.98 0.88 -25.54
N PHE A 120 9.05 1.64 -26.13
CA PHE A 120 7.87 1.06 -26.75
C PHE A 120 8.25 0.18 -27.95
N ILE A 121 7.76 -1.06 -27.96
CA ILE A 121 7.94 -2.01 -29.06
C ILE A 121 6.75 -2.06 -30.02
N GLN A 122 5.62 -1.46 -29.63
CA GLN A 122 4.39 -1.39 -30.41
C GLN A 122 3.81 0.02 -30.34
N ASP A 123 3.05 0.42 -31.36
CA ASP A 123 2.32 1.69 -31.38
C ASP A 123 1.11 1.61 -30.43
N VAL A 124 1.01 2.56 -29.50
CA VAL A 124 -0.09 2.70 -28.55
C VAL A 124 -1.45 2.63 -29.24
N ASN A 125 -1.60 3.25 -30.40
CA ASN A 125 -2.86 3.33 -31.13
C ASN A 125 -3.38 1.96 -31.64
N GLN A 126 -2.50 0.96 -31.72
CA GLN A 126 -2.84 -0.40 -32.15
C GLN A 126 -3.34 -1.27 -31.01
N TRP A 127 -3.16 -0.85 -29.74
CA TRP A 127 -3.60 -1.64 -28.59
C TRP A 127 -5.12 -1.79 -28.56
N LYS A 128 -5.61 -3.01 -28.32
CA LYS A 128 -7.03 -3.29 -28.14
C LYS A 128 -7.31 -3.85 -26.76
N LYS A 129 -8.44 -3.45 -26.18
CA LYS A 129 -8.90 -3.97 -24.89
C LYS A 129 -9.20 -5.46 -24.98
N VAL A 130 -8.65 -6.23 -24.04
CA VAL A 130 -8.80 -7.71 -23.99
C VAL A 130 -9.67 -8.22 -22.84
N SER A 131 -10.10 -7.35 -21.93
CA SER A 131 -10.86 -7.72 -20.72
C SER A 131 -11.67 -6.54 -20.21
N TYR A 132 -12.72 -6.81 -19.43
CA TYR A 132 -13.45 -5.78 -18.66
C TYR A 132 -12.79 -5.45 -17.32
N GLN A 133 -11.88 -6.30 -16.83
CA GLN A 133 -11.17 -6.09 -15.56
C GLN A 133 -10.01 -5.10 -15.72
N PRO A 134 -9.98 -3.99 -14.95
CA PRO A 134 -8.93 -2.96 -15.02
C PRO A 134 -7.51 -3.52 -14.87
N GLU A 135 -7.31 -4.44 -13.93
CA GLU A 135 -6.01 -5.02 -13.63
C GLU A 135 -5.49 -5.80 -14.85
N LYS A 136 -6.37 -6.56 -15.51
CA LYS A 136 -6.04 -7.32 -16.73
C LYS A 136 -5.80 -6.39 -17.93
N GLN A 137 -6.57 -5.31 -18.05
CA GLN A 137 -6.36 -4.30 -19.10
C GLN A 137 -4.97 -3.65 -18.96
N PHE A 138 -4.65 -3.19 -17.75
CA PHE A 138 -3.38 -2.53 -17.45
C PHE A 138 -2.19 -3.48 -17.62
N ALA A 139 -2.28 -4.70 -17.08
CA ALA A 139 -1.26 -5.73 -17.27
C ALA A 139 -1.02 -6.02 -18.76
N HIS A 140 -2.10 -6.18 -19.55
CA HIS A 140 -2.00 -6.41 -20.99
C HIS A 140 -1.37 -5.23 -21.74
N LEU A 141 -1.73 -3.99 -21.40
CA LEU A 141 -1.13 -2.79 -21.96
C LEU A 141 0.38 -2.73 -21.74
N LEU A 142 0.85 -3.04 -20.51
CA LEU A 142 2.28 -3.09 -20.21
C LEU A 142 3.03 -4.10 -21.10
N ARG A 143 2.46 -5.30 -21.28
CA ARG A 143 3.10 -6.34 -22.12
C ARG A 143 3.10 -5.91 -23.58
N PHE A 144 1.99 -5.39 -24.07
CA PHE A 144 1.87 -4.92 -25.44
C PHE A 144 2.92 -3.86 -25.78
N LEU A 145 3.17 -2.93 -24.87
CA LEU A 145 4.10 -1.83 -25.10
C LEU A 145 5.57 -2.21 -24.90
N PHE A 146 5.90 -3.17 -24.03
CA PHE A 146 7.29 -3.39 -23.62
C PHE A 146 7.82 -4.81 -23.78
N ALA A 147 6.95 -5.83 -23.88
CA ALA A 147 7.35 -7.22 -23.68
C ALA A 147 7.46 -8.03 -24.96
N ASN A 148 8.71 -8.38 -25.30
CA ASN A 148 9.03 -9.47 -26.24
C ASN A 148 9.15 -10.82 -25.52
N TYR A 149 9.40 -10.79 -24.20
CA TYR A 149 9.54 -11.97 -23.34
C TYR A 149 8.58 -11.91 -22.15
N PRO A 150 8.18 -13.07 -21.58
CA PRO A 150 7.27 -13.10 -20.43
C PRO A 150 7.81 -12.34 -19.22
N VAL A 151 6.99 -11.44 -18.67
CA VAL A 151 7.27 -10.68 -17.44
C VAL A 151 6.32 -11.11 -16.34
N PRO A 152 6.79 -11.43 -15.13
CA PRO A 152 5.93 -11.89 -14.04
C PRO A 152 4.93 -10.81 -13.60
N LEU A 153 3.69 -11.22 -13.32
CA LEU A 153 2.58 -10.32 -13.01
C LEU A 153 2.76 -9.52 -11.72
N PHE A 154 3.51 -10.02 -10.74
CA PHE A 154 3.73 -9.26 -9.49
C PHE A 154 4.51 -7.96 -9.75
N LEU A 155 5.30 -7.91 -10.82
CA LEU A 155 6.14 -6.76 -11.17
C LEU A 155 5.32 -5.60 -11.77
N ASP A 156 4.04 -5.83 -12.09
CA ASP A 156 3.10 -4.80 -12.56
C ASP A 156 2.89 -3.73 -11.51
N LYS A 157 3.03 -4.09 -10.23
CA LYS A 157 2.98 -3.18 -9.08
C LYS A 157 3.99 -2.05 -9.20
N ALA A 158 5.12 -2.26 -9.87
CA ALA A 158 6.13 -1.22 -10.09
C ALA A 158 5.56 0.00 -10.83
N TRP A 159 4.52 -0.21 -11.63
CA TRP A 159 3.83 0.83 -12.39
C TRP A 159 2.64 1.43 -11.64
N LEU A 160 2.23 0.87 -10.51
CA LEU A 160 1.08 1.37 -9.73
C LEU A 160 1.50 1.98 -8.39
N GLU A 161 2.72 1.68 -7.92
CA GLU A 161 3.29 2.17 -6.68
C GLU A 161 4.33 3.27 -6.95
N ALA A 162 4.39 4.26 -6.05
CA ALA A 162 5.37 5.35 -6.12
C ALA A 162 6.73 4.90 -5.59
N GLY A 163 7.84 5.45 -6.11
CA GLY A 163 9.20 5.13 -5.64
C GLY A 163 9.79 3.81 -6.17
N GLU A 164 9.14 3.19 -7.15
CA GLU A 164 9.54 1.92 -7.76
C GLU A 164 10.30 2.10 -9.09
N GLU A 165 11.05 3.21 -9.26
CA GLU A 165 11.76 3.53 -10.50
C GLU A 165 12.72 2.42 -10.94
N THR A 166 13.41 1.80 -9.98
CA THR A 166 14.32 0.69 -10.22
C THR A 166 13.58 -0.56 -10.68
N ALA A 167 12.44 -0.88 -10.06
CA ALA A 167 11.63 -2.02 -10.46
C ALA A 167 10.94 -1.83 -11.82
N ARG A 168 10.61 -0.59 -12.22
CA ARG A 168 10.15 -0.30 -13.59
C ARG A 168 11.24 -0.58 -14.62
N LYS A 169 12.50 -0.23 -14.32
CA LYS A 169 13.64 -0.60 -15.17
C LYS A 169 13.82 -2.12 -15.24
N TRP A 170 13.68 -2.82 -14.13
CA TRP A 170 13.70 -4.30 -14.13
C TRP A 170 12.60 -4.88 -15.01
N PHE A 171 11.40 -4.31 -14.99
CA PHE A 171 10.31 -4.71 -15.86
C PHE A 171 10.76 -4.64 -17.32
N ILE A 172 11.27 -3.49 -17.77
CA ILE A 172 11.74 -3.27 -19.15
C ILE A 172 12.86 -4.24 -19.53
N ASP A 173 13.85 -4.39 -18.64
CA ASP A 173 14.99 -5.27 -18.87
C ASP A 173 14.54 -6.73 -19.03
N ILE A 174 13.69 -7.24 -18.14
CA ILE A 174 13.12 -8.60 -18.23
C ILE A 174 12.27 -8.73 -19.50
N ALA A 175 11.45 -7.72 -19.81
CA ALA A 175 10.58 -7.68 -20.98
C ALA A 175 11.36 -7.77 -22.30
N SER A 176 12.61 -7.27 -22.31
CA SER A 176 13.57 -7.37 -23.42
C SER A 176 14.40 -8.67 -23.44
N GLY A 177 14.25 -9.53 -22.42
CA GLY A 177 14.94 -10.82 -22.33
C GLY A 177 16.22 -10.81 -21.48
N LEU A 178 16.51 -9.72 -20.77
CA LEU A 178 17.67 -9.66 -19.87
C LEU A 178 17.46 -10.62 -18.69
N SER A 179 18.50 -11.38 -18.36
CA SER A 179 18.46 -12.25 -17.18
C SER A 179 18.30 -11.43 -15.90
N VAL A 180 17.39 -11.87 -15.01
CA VAL A 180 17.14 -11.24 -13.70
C VAL A 180 18.43 -11.03 -12.90
N ARG A 181 19.43 -11.92 -13.05
CA ARG A 181 20.72 -11.80 -12.33
C ARG A 181 21.60 -10.65 -12.80
N LYS A 182 21.33 -10.09 -13.99
CA LYS A 182 22.08 -8.97 -14.59
C LYS A 182 21.38 -7.63 -14.39
N LEU A 183 20.24 -7.62 -13.68
CA LEU A 183 19.53 -6.40 -13.35
C LEU A 183 20.38 -5.50 -12.45
N GLN A 184 20.26 -4.20 -12.66
CA GLN A 184 20.98 -3.21 -11.87
C GLN A 184 20.32 -2.99 -10.51
N ALA A 185 21.12 -2.69 -9.49
CA ALA A 185 20.67 -2.33 -8.15
C ALA A 185 19.72 -3.35 -7.49
N LEU A 186 19.94 -4.65 -7.72
CA LEU A 186 19.24 -5.70 -6.99
C LEU A 186 19.49 -5.58 -5.48
N PRO A 187 18.47 -5.80 -4.63
CA PRO A 187 18.63 -5.75 -3.18
C PRO A 187 19.51 -6.90 -2.64
N VAL A 188 19.56 -8.00 -3.39
CA VAL A 188 20.35 -9.20 -3.08
C VAL A 188 20.87 -9.84 -4.36
N PRO A 189 22.06 -10.46 -4.34
CA PRO A 189 22.51 -11.29 -5.45
C PRO A 189 21.60 -12.52 -5.59
N LEU A 190 21.24 -12.86 -6.82
CA LEU A 190 20.39 -14.01 -7.12
C LEU A 190 21.20 -15.15 -7.74
N THR A 191 21.05 -16.35 -7.18
CA THR A 191 21.53 -17.58 -7.84
C THR A 191 20.67 -17.90 -9.07
N LYS A 192 21.11 -18.84 -9.93
CA LYS A 192 20.30 -19.29 -11.08
C LYS A 192 18.94 -19.83 -10.64
N ARG A 193 18.91 -20.58 -9.53
CA ARG A 193 17.68 -21.16 -8.96
C ARG A 193 16.77 -20.09 -8.36
N MET A 194 17.33 -19.13 -7.62
CA MET A 194 16.54 -17.99 -7.09
C MET A 194 15.97 -17.13 -8.23
N ALA A 195 16.75 -16.86 -9.29
CA ALA A 195 16.26 -16.09 -10.43
C ALA A 195 15.07 -16.79 -11.14
N HIS A 196 15.10 -18.12 -11.25
CA HIS A 196 13.99 -18.89 -11.77
C HIS A 196 12.72 -18.71 -10.90
N PHE A 197 12.83 -18.92 -9.58
CA PHE A 197 11.67 -18.77 -8.70
C PHE A 197 11.19 -17.32 -8.55
N PHE A 198 12.08 -16.34 -8.66
CA PHE A 198 11.69 -14.93 -8.71
C PHE A 198 10.73 -14.67 -9.88
N LEU A 199 11.03 -15.17 -11.08
CA LEU A 199 10.15 -15.06 -12.25
C LEU A 199 8.85 -15.85 -12.11
N TRP A 200 8.80 -16.85 -11.23
CA TRP A 200 7.61 -17.67 -10.97
C TRP A 200 6.78 -17.18 -9.78
N THR A 201 7.19 -16.08 -9.14
CA THR A 201 6.49 -15.54 -7.98
C THR A 201 5.03 -15.21 -8.33
N PRO A 202 4.06 -15.68 -7.54
CA PRO A 202 2.64 -15.37 -7.77
C PRO A 202 2.34 -13.87 -7.73
N ALA A 203 1.34 -13.45 -8.51
CA ALA A 203 1.02 -12.04 -8.75
C ALA A 203 0.70 -11.22 -7.48
N TYR A 204 0.25 -11.87 -6.40
CA TYR A 204 -0.15 -11.18 -5.18
C TYR A 204 1.03 -10.68 -4.33
N TRP A 205 2.23 -11.25 -4.47
CA TRP A 205 3.44 -10.87 -3.74
C TRP A 205 3.91 -9.44 -4.03
N SER A 206 4.42 -8.73 -3.02
CA SER A 206 5.10 -7.44 -3.26
C SER A 206 6.44 -7.67 -3.98
N ILE A 207 7.00 -6.63 -4.61
CA ILE A 207 8.29 -6.74 -5.32
C ILE A 207 9.40 -7.17 -4.37
N SER A 208 9.45 -6.57 -3.18
CA SER A 208 10.38 -7.00 -2.11
C SER A 208 10.06 -8.43 -1.64
N GLY A 209 8.79 -8.76 -1.42
CA GLY A 209 8.38 -10.10 -1.01
C GLY A 209 8.80 -11.18 -2.01
N ALA A 210 8.81 -10.87 -3.31
CA ALA A 210 9.23 -11.79 -4.37
C ALA A 210 10.69 -12.26 -4.23
N PHE A 211 11.58 -11.41 -3.71
CA PHE A 211 12.96 -11.82 -3.41
C PHE A 211 13.02 -12.81 -2.24
N ARG A 212 12.24 -12.57 -1.18
CA ARG A 212 12.17 -13.51 -0.03
C ARG A 212 11.53 -14.83 -0.43
N PHE A 213 10.44 -14.78 -1.20
CA PHE A 213 9.84 -15.94 -1.83
C PHE A 213 10.89 -16.73 -2.62
N ALA A 214 11.58 -16.08 -3.55
CA ALA A 214 12.61 -16.72 -4.37
C ALA A 214 13.73 -17.37 -3.53
N GLN A 215 14.13 -16.75 -2.42
CA GLN A 215 15.14 -17.32 -1.52
C GLN A 215 14.65 -18.59 -0.83
N VAL A 216 13.44 -18.56 -0.28
CA VAL A 216 12.85 -19.70 0.45
C VAL A 216 12.63 -20.88 -0.49
N ILE A 217 11.96 -20.66 -1.63
CA ILE A 217 11.67 -21.73 -2.58
C ILE A 217 12.95 -22.29 -3.21
N ALA A 218 13.94 -21.44 -3.51
CA ALA A 218 15.23 -21.92 -4.04
C ALA A 218 16.02 -22.77 -3.06
N LEU A 219 15.82 -22.56 -1.76
CA LEU A 219 16.44 -23.36 -0.70
C LEU A 219 15.69 -24.68 -0.43
N GLY A 220 14.51 -24.87 -1.02
CA GLY A 220 13.69 -26.08 -0.87
C GLY A 220 12.47 -25.91 0.04
N GLY A 221 12.18 -24.69 0.49
CA GLY A 221 10.97 -24.39 1.24
C GLY A 221 9.73 -24.32 0.35
N ASP A 222 8.58 -24.10 0.98
CA ASP A 222 7.30 -23.91 0.32
C ASP A 222 6.80 -22.45 0.42
N GLU A 223 5.68 -22.19 -0.26
CA GLU A 223 5.06 -20.85 -0.25
C GLU A 223 4.53 -20.48 1.13
N TRP A 224 4.08 -21.45 1.92
CA TRP A 224 3.59 -21.21 3.28
C TRP A 224 4.69 -20.64 4.17
N LEU A 225 5.89 -21.25 4.17
CA LEU A 225 7.03 -20.75 4.92
C LEU A 225 7.48 -19.39 4.39
N ALA A 226 7.52 -19.23 3.07
CA ALA A 226 7.88 -17.95 2.46
C ALA A 226 6.97 -16.83 2.94
N TRP A 227 5.66 -17.10 3.00
CA TRP A 227 4.65 -16.15 3.43
C TRP A 227 4.87 -15.72 4.87
N HIS A 228 4.97 -16.68 5.78
CA HIS A 228 5.11 -16.38 7.20
C HIS A 228 6.44 -15.72 7.52
N LEU A 229 7.54 -16.12 6.88
CA LEU A 229 8.82 -15.42 7.03
C LEU A 229 8.76 -13.98 6.51
N ASN A 230 8.04 -13.74 5.41
CA ASN A 230 7.86 -12.40 4.88
C ASN A 230 6.97 -11.51 5.77
N ALA A 231 6.10 -12.10 6.60
CA ALA A 231 5.35 -11.37 7.63
C ALA A 231 6.22 -10.94 8.83
N THR A 232 7.34 -11.64 9.08
CA THR A 232 8.29 -11.27 10.15
C THR A 232 9.19 -10.07 9.78
N LEU A 233 10.16 -9.76 10.65
CA LEU A 233 11.25 -8.83 10.37
C LEU A 233 11.94 -9.08 9.01
N LEU A 234 12.03 -10.33 8.52
CA LEU A 234 12.74 -10.64 7.27
C LEU A 234 12.13 -9.97 6.03
N GLY A 235 10.81 -9.79 5.99
CA GLY A 235 10.15 -9.08 4.88
C GLY A 235 10.31 -7.56 4.96
N ARG A 236 10.69 -7.03 6.14
CA ARG A 236 10.75 -5.59 6.45
C ARG A 236 12.18 -5.06 6.61
N ASN A 237 13.17 -5.93 6.77
CA ASN A 237 14.57 -5.55 7.05
C ASN A 237 15.34 -4.96 5.86
N ASN A 238 14.69 -4.72 4.72
CA ASN A 238 15.30 -4.19 3.50
C ASN A 238 16.57 -4.95 3.09
N PHE A 239 16.55 -6.28 3.25
CA PHE A 239 17.64 -7.19 2.91
C PHE A 239 18.97 -6.95 3.65
N ARG A 240 18.96 -6.19 4.75
CA ARG A 240 20.16 -6.01 5.59
C ARG A 240 20.64 -7.34 6.15
N ASN A 241 21.95 -7.57 6.11
CA ASN A 241 22.60 -8.81 6.57
C ASN A 241 22.06 -10.07 5.86
N ASN A 242 21.82 -9.97 4.55
CA ASN A 242 21.19 -11.05 3.78
C ASN A 242 21.91 -12.39 3.88
N ASP A 243 23.25 -12.41 3.89
CA ASP A 243 24.01 -13.67 3.95
C ASP A 243 23.75 -14.43 5.25
N PHE A 244 23.67 -13.71 6.38
CA PHE A 244 23.25 -14.28 7.65
C PHE A 244 21.80 -14.78 7.58
N TRP A 245 20.87 -13.96 7.09
CA TRP A 245 19.45 -14.35 7.02
C TRP A 245 19.20 -15.51 6.05
N LEU A 246 20.02 -15.70 5.02
CA LEU A 246 19.96 -16.90 4.18
C LEU A 246 20.30 -18.17 4.95
N THR A 247 21.21 -18.11 5.93
CA THR A 247 21.47 -19.27 6.83
C THR A 247 20.28 -19.56 7.74
N VAL A 248 19.57 -18.52 8.18
CA VAL A 248 18.35 -18.64 8.99
C VAL A 248 17.19 -19.20 8.17
N ILE A 249 16.99 -18.70 6.95
CA ILE A 249 15.97 -19.25 6.04
C ILE A 249 16.25 -20.73 5.77
N ARG A 250 17.51 -21.09 5.47
CA ARG A 250 17.89 -22.49 5.29
C ARG A 250 17.56 -23.35 6.51
N PHE A 251 17.87 -22.86 7.71
CA PHE A 251 17.53 -23.54 8.95
C PHE A 251 16.02 -23.81 9.07
N PHE A 252 15.16 -22.83 8.74
CA PHE A 252 13.71 -23.04 8.76
C PHE A 252 13.21 -23.99 7.67
N VAL A 253 13.80 -23.96 6.48
CA VAL A 253 13.48 -24.92 5.41
C VAL A 253 13.81 -26.35 5.82
N GLU A 254 14.92 -26.55 6.54
CA GLU A 254 15.34 -27.85 7.07
C GLU A 254 14.56 -28.26 8.34
N ALA A 255 13.73 -27.38 8.90
CA ALA A 255 12.97 -27.57 10.14
C ALA A 255 11.43 -27.47 9.92
N PRO A 256 10.81 -28.44 9.22
CA PRO A 256 9.43 -28.33 8.73
C PRO A 256 8.33 -28.33 9.81
N LEU A 257 8.64 -28.66 11.07
CA LEU A 257 7.66 -28.71 12.17
C LEU A 257 7.51 -27.37 12.93
N PHE A 258 8.06 -26.28 12.39
CA PHE A 258 8.01 -24.99 13.05
C PHE A 258 6.61 -24.37 12.97
N ASP A 259 5.98 -24.16 14.13
CA ASP A 259 4.71 -23.43 14.22
C ASP A 259 4.88 -21.98 13.76
N ALA A 260 4.11 -21.58 12.75
CA ALA A 260 4.11 -20.22 12.20
C ALA A 260 3.91 -19.14 13.26
N ARG A 261 3.14 -19.42 14.31
CA ARG A 261 2.88 -18.49 15.41
C ARG A 261 4.15 -18.12 16.18
N ARG A 262 5.16 -19.00 16.14
CA ARG A 262 6.45 -18.80 16.79
C ARG A 262 7.51 -18.21 15.86
N LEU A 263 7.30 -18.20 14.55
CA LEU A 263 8.32 -17.70 13.60
C LEU A 263 8.72 -16.25 13.89
N GLU A 264 7.78 -15.39 14.24
CA GLU A 264 8.08 -14.00 14.61
C GLU A 264 8.95 -13.93 15.87
N GLU A 265 8.58 -14.68 16.92
CA GLU A 265 9.32 -14.73 18.19
C GLU A 265 10.74 -15.22 17.98
N VAL A 266 10.91 -16.27 17.16
CA VAL A 266 12.21 -16.87 16.87
C VAL A 266 13.06 -15.96 16.01
N VAL A 267 12.48 -15.32 14.99
CA VAL A 267 13.19 -14.31 14.19
C VAL A 267 13.63 -13.13 15.06
N ASN A 268 12.79 -12.68 16.00
CA ASN A 268 13.12 -11.61 16.94
C ASN A 268 14.25 -12.01 17.88
N TYR A 269 14.18 -13.22 18.46
CA TYR A 269 15.27 -13.78 19.27
C TYR A 269 16.59 -13.86 18.48
N ILE A 270 16.56 -14.41 17.26
CA ILE A 270 17.73 -14.53 16.40
C ILE A 270 18.32 -13.15 16.12
N ASN A 271 17.49 -12.16 15.79
CA ASN A 271 17.97 -10.80 15.56
C ASN A 271 18.57 -10.17 16.82
N HIS A 272 17.95 -10.39 18.00
CA HIS A 272 18.48 -9.94 19.28
C HIS A 272 19.87 -10.54 19.54
N GLN A 273 20.01 -11.85 19.42
CA GLN A 273 21.29 -12.53 19.62
C GLN A 273 22.36 -12.08 18.64
N ARG A 274 22.01 -11.89 17.36
CA ARG A 274 22.94 -11.37 16.34
C ARG A 274 23.43 -9.95 16.65
N LEU A 275 22.57 -9.11 17.24
CA LEU A 275 22.96 -7.74 17.63
C LEU A 275 23.82 -7.72 18.90
N ALA A 276 23.59 -8.66 19.82
CA ALA A 276 24.35 -8.77 21.07
C ALA A 276 25.70 -9.46 20.89
N HIS A 277 25.80 -10.44 20.00
CA HIS A 277 26.98 -11.30 19.85
C HIS A 277 27.50 -11.27 18.40
N THR A 278 28.73 -10.78 18.23
CA THR A 278 29.44 -10.85 16.96
C THR A 278 29.70 -12.31 16.60
N GLY A 279 29.36 -12.71 15.37
CA GLY A 279 29.56 -14.09 14.90
C GLY A 279 28.48 -15.10 15.34
N TYR A 280 27.35 -14.65 15.88
CA TYR A 280 26.21 -15.52 16.18
C TYR A 280 25.83 -16.38 14.96
N SER A 281 25.64 -17.69 15.18
CA SER A 281 25.32 -18.66 14.15
C SER A 281 24.33 -19.71 14.64
N LEU A 282 23.49 -20.19 13.72
CA LEU A 282 22.58 -21.32 13.95
C LEU A 282 23.22 -22.68 13.61
N LYS A 283 24.47 -22.72 13.13
CA LYS A 283 25.14 -23.96 12.76
C LYS A 283 25.21 -24.91 13.97
N GLY A 284 24.72 -26.14 13.79
CA GLY A 284 24.70 -27.17 14.83
C GLY A 284 23.56 -27.04 15.84
N ARG A 285 22.64 -26.08 15.67
CA ARG A 285 21.43 -25.98 16.51
C ARG A 285 20.32 -26.87 15.97
N THR A 286 19.49 -27.36 16.87
CA THR A 286 18.23 -28.04 16.52
C THR A 286 17.04 -27.10 16.75
N PRO A 287 15.88 -27.34 16.09
CA PRO A 287 14.65 -26.59 16.35
C PRO A 287 14.28 -26.55 17.83
N ASP A 288 14.31 -27.69 18.52
CA ASP A 288 13.98 -27.77 19.96
C ASP A 288 14.96 -26.98 20.83
N SER A 289 16.26 -27.01 20.52
CA SER A 289 17.24 -26.20 21.24
C SER A 289 17.00 -24.71 21.03
N LEU A 290 16.59 -24.31 19.83
CA LEU A 290 16.30 -22.91 19.54
C LEU A 290 15.00 -22.45 20.23
N LEU A 291 13.95 -23.29 20.20
CA LEU A 291 12.68 -23.00 20.87
C LEU A 291 12.85 -22.88 22.38
N ARG A 292 13.63 -23.76 23.01
CA ARG A 292 13.98 -23.65 24.44
C ARG A 292 14.70 -22.33 24.74
N GLN A 293 15.69 -21.95 23.92
CA GLN A 293 16.38 -20.67 24.12
C GLN A 293 15.49 -19.45 23.90
N VAL A 294 14.52 -19.55 22.99
CA VAL A 294 13.51 -18.50 22.79
C VAL A 294 12.62 -18.41 24.02
N GLU A 295 12.19 -19.53 24.60
CA GLU A 295 11.39 -19.58 25.83
C GLU A 295 12.17 -19.04 27.03
N GLU A 296 13.42 -19.47 27.22
CA GLU A 296 14.33 -18.96 28.25
C GLU A 296 14.55 -17.46 28.09
N TRP A 297 14.80 -16.98 26.87
CA TRP A 297 14.94 -15.56 26.59
C TRP A 297 13.64 -14.81 26.84
N GLN A 298 12.48 -15.35 26.47
CA GLN A 298 11.19 -14.73 26.79
C GLN A 298 10.97 -14.66 28.31
N GLN A 299 11.32 -15.71 29.06
CA GLN A 299 11.25 -15.74 30.52
C GLN A 299 12.23 -14.73 31.14
N GLN A 300 13.48 -14.69 30.67
CA GLN A 300 14.49 -13.71 31.09
C GLN A 300 14.03 -12.30 30.77
N MET A 301 13.54 -12.03 29.56
CA MET A 301 12.99 -10.72 29.19
C MET A 301 11.79 -10.37 30.07
N ASN A 302 10.90 -11.31 30.39
CA ASN A 302 9.80 -11.07 31.32
C ASN A 302 10.28 -10.78 32.76
N GLN A 303 11.42 -11.33 33.18
CA GLN A 303 12.05 -11.11 34.49
C GLN A 303 12.87 -9.81 34.52
N GLU A 304 13.71 -9.55 33.53
CA GLU A 304 14.48 -8.31 33.30
C GLU A 304 13.54 -7.13 33.01
N GLN A 305 12.36 -7.36 32.44
CA GLN A 305 11.29 -6.38 32.38
C GLN A 305 10.85 -5.90 33.78
N ASN A 306 11.13 -6.61 34.87
CA ASN A 306 10.92 -6.06 36.20
C ASN A 306 12.04 -5.08 36.64
N TYR A 307 13.18 -5.04 35.95
CA TYR A 307 14.39 -4.28 36.34
C TYR A 307 14.94 -3.31 35.27
N GLY A 308 14.52 -3.41 33.99
CA GLY A 308 15.08 -2.65 32.87
C GLY A 308 14.62 -1.20 32.81
N GLY A 309 15.58 -0.29 32.59
CA GLY A 309 15.43 1.17 32.61
C GLY A 309 14.28 1.76 31.77
N ARG A 310 13.86 2.96 32.19
CA ARG A 310 12.71 3.69 31.64
C ARG A 310 13.14 4.54 30.45
N LEU A 311 12.91 4.04 29.23
CA LEU A 311 13.02 4.85 28.01
C LEU A 311 11.63 5.36 27.65
N ASN A 312 11.54 6.65 27.35
CA ASN A 312 10.36 7.30 26.80
C ASN A 312 10.75 7.93 25.47
N TRP A 313 9.80 8.04 24.54
CA TRP A 313 10.03 8.67 23.24
C TRP A 313 8.91 9.63 22.85
N LYS A 314 9.19 10.47 21.87
CA LYS A 314 8.21 11.44 21.36
C LYS A 314 7.11 10.72 20.58
N PRO A 315 5.86 11.21 20.64
CA PRO A 315 4.78 10.68 19.82
C PRO A 315 5.08 10.73 18.33
N SER A 316 4.60 9.72 17.61
CA SER A 316 4.74 9.57 16.15
C SER A 316 4.03 10.64 15.33
N GLY A 317 3.08 11.37 15.94
CA GLY A 317 2.24 12.36 15.28
C GLY A 317 0.94 11.82 14.70
N PHE A 318 0.67 10.51 14.81
CA PHE A 318 -0.65 9.95 14.48
C PHE A 318 -1.60 10.09 15.67
N ALA A 319 -2.80 10.62 15.43
CA ALA A 319 -3.76 10.89 16.49
C ALA A 319 -4.32 9.60 17.10
N ALA A 320 -4.58 9.65 18.41
CA ALA A 320 -5.38 8.63 19.10
C ALA A 320 -6.81 8.59 18.54
N PHE A 321 -7.49 7.47 18.76
CA PHE A 321 -8.83 7.22 18.23
C PHE A 321 -9.75 6.70 19.33
N GLU A 322 -11.00 7.14 19.27
CA GLU A 322 -12.08 6.64 20.09
C GLU A 322 -13.30 6.43 19.21
N HIS A 323 -13.96 5.28 19.33
CA HIS A 323 -15.13 4.91 18.57
C HIS A 323 -16.10 4.13 19.44
N GLU A 324 -17.31 4.63 19.57
CA GLU A 324 -18.37 4.00 20.36
C GLU A 324 -19.31 3.21 19.45
N THR A 325 -19.69 2.02 19.91
CA THR A 325 -20.66 1.14 19.24
C THR A 325 -21.65 0.57 20.26
N GLY A 326 -22.86 0.25 19.81
CA GLY A 326 -23.93 -0.30 20.66
C GLY A 326 -24.84 0.76 21.28
N SER A 327 -25.77 0.33 22.13
CA SER A 327 -26.68 1.20 22.87
C SER A 327 -27.05 0.60 24.23
N GLY A 328 -27.31 1.46 25.22
CA GLY A 328 -27.67 1.03 26.58
C GLY A 328 -26.53 0.31 27.30
N GLN A 329 -26.80 -0.87 27.87
CA GLN A 329 -25.80 -1.67 28.62
C GLN A 329 -24.79 -2.40 27.70
N LEU A 330 -24.96 -2.34 26.38
CA LEU A 330 -24.09 -2.98 25.38
C LEU A 330 -23.14 -1.98 24.71
N VAL A 331 -22.97 -0.78 25.28
CA VAL A 331 -22.00 0.19 24.79
C VAL A 331 -20.58 -0.37 24.91
N LYS A 332 -19.86 -0.34 23.79
CA LYS A 332 -18.45 -0.72 23.69
C LYS A 332 -17.68 0.44 23.09
N ILE A 333 -16.70 0.95 23.83
CA ILE A 333 -15.86 2.07 23.43
C ILE A 333 -14.50 1.53 23.03
N PHE A 334 -14.20 1.59 21.74
CA PHE A 334 -12.90 1.24 21.22
C PHE A 334 -11.94 2.40 21.31
N LYS A 335 -10.71 2.13 21.77
CA LYS A 335 -9.66 3.15 21.88
C LYS A 335 -8.38 2.66 21.22
N VAL A 336 -7.79 3.50 20.37
CA VAL A 336 -6.43 3.29 19.85
C VAL A 336 -5.51 4.34 20.44
N ARG A 337 -4.46 3.90 21.15
CA ARG A 337 -3.44 4.79 21.71
C ARG A 337 -2.03 4.35 21.37
N GLU A 338 -1.14 5.31 21.20
CA GLU A 338 0.28 5.06 21.03
C GLU A 338 0.92 4.63 22.36
N LEU A 339 1.87 3.70 22.30
CA LEU A 339 2.71 3.28 23.42
C LEU A 339 4.04 4.03 23.34
N LEU A 340 4.31 4.88 24.32
CA LEU A 340 5.37 5.90 24.29
C LEU A 340 6.55 5.60 25.21
N SER A 341 6.53 4.44 25.86
CA SER A 341 7.56 4.05 26.81
C SER A 341 7.89 2.56 26.81
N SER A 342 9.08 2.22 27.27
CA SER A 342 9.50 0.84 27.49
C SER A 342 8.59 0.11 28.47
N ASN A 343 8.00 0.82 29.44
CA ASN A 343 7.03 0.27 30.40
C ASN A 343 5.70 -0.08 29.75
N GLU A 344 5.23 0.73 28.80
CA GLU A 344 3.98 0.47 28.10
C GLU A 344 4.11 -0.68 27.11
N LEU A 345 5.20 -0.75 26.34
CA LEU A 345 5.48 -1.90 25.48
C LEU A 345 5.62 -3.20 26.29
N ARG A 346 6.19 -3.10 27.49
CA ARG A 346 6.27 -4.21 28.44
C ARG A 346 4.90 -4.66 28.93
N ALA A 347 4.07 -3.72 29.40
CA ALA A 347 2.72 -4.03 29.85
C ALA A 347 1.86 -4.63 28.72
N GLU A 348 2.05 -4.13 27.50
CA GLU A 348 1.39 -4.65 26.30
C GLU A 348 1.84 -6.07 26.00
N GLY A 349 3.16 -6.31 25.87
CA GLY A 349 3.70 -7.63 25.58
C GLY A 349 3.30 -8.68 26.63
N LYS A 350 3.28 -8.32 27.91
CA LYS A 350 2.79 -9.20 28.99
C LYS A 350 1.31 -9.55 28.85
N SER A 351 0.47 -8.55 28.55
CA SER A 351 -0.98 -8.73 28.45
C SER A 351 -1.37 -9.51 27.20
N MET A 352 -0.67 -9.25 26.10
CA MET A 352 -0.92 -9.85 24.79
C MET A 352 -0.09 -11.11 24.55
N LYS A 353 0.81 -11.49 25.46
CA LYS A 353 1.69 -12.65 25.35
C LYS A 353 2.49 -12.70 24.04
N HIS A 354 3.13 -11.58 23.69
CA HIS A 354 4.03 -11.48 22.53
C HIS A 354 5.23 -10.56 22.80
N CYS A 355 6.21 -10.58 21.90
CA CYS A 355 7.53 -9.97 22.09
C CYS A 355 7.61 -8.48 21.73
N VAL A 356 6.54 -7.69 21.78
CA VAL A 356 6.57 -6.28 21.34
C VAL A 356 7.61 -5.41 22.08
N TYR A 357 8.06 -5.81 23.27
CA TYR A 357 9.15 -5.14 23.97
C TYR A 357 10.46 -5.05 23.17
N THR A 358 10.74 -5.96 22.22
CA THR A 358 11.94 -5.87 21.37
C THR A 358 11.97 -4.63 20.49
N TYR A 359 10.84 -3.94 20.33
CA TYR A 359 10.72 -2.74 19.52
C TYR A 359 11.16 -1.46 20.25
N VAL A 360 11.50 -1.52 21.55
CA VAL A 360 11.91 -0.35 22.36
C VAL A 360 12.96 0.51 21.66
N ARG A 361 14.02 -0.09 21.09
CA ARG A 361 15.08 0.68 20.41
C ARG A 361 14.58 1.31 19.10
N SER A 362 13.75 0.62 18.34
CA SER A 362 13.18 1.10 17.08
C SER A 362 12.18 2.23 17.30
N CYS A 363 11.35 2.13 18.33
CA CYS A 363 10.43 3.18 18.75
C CYS A 363 11.18 4.42 19.27
N HIS A 364 12.19 4.21 20.13
CA HIS A 364 13.03 5.30 20.62
C HIS A 364 13.78 6.01 19.50
N ALA A 365 14.22 5.28 18.47
CA ALA A 365 14.87 5.85 17.29
C ALA A 365 13.88 6.45 16.25
N GLY A 366 12.57 6.42 16.50
CA GLY A 366 11.55 6.96 15.59
C GLY A 366 11.40 6.18 14.28
N GLN A 367 11.81 4.92 14.23
CA GLN A 367 11.73 4.08 13.03
C GLN A 367 10.34 3.45 12.85
N CYS A 368 9.72 3.06 13.96
CA CYS A 368 8.36 2.53 14.01
C CYS A 368 7.63 3.11 15.23
N SER A 369 6.32 3.01 15.23
CA SER A 369 5.50 3.27 16.43
C SER A 369 4.54 2.12 16.67
N ILE A 370 4.22 1.89 17.94
CA ILE A 370 3.36 0.81 18.39
C ILE A 370 2.12 1.41 19.02
N PHE A 371 0.95 0.91 18.64
CA PHE A 371 -0.34 1.30 19.17
C PHE A 371 -1.03 0.09 19.81
N SER A 372 -1.83 0.35 20.85
CA SER A 372 -2.72 -0.63 21.45
C SER A 372 -4.17 -0.26 21.14
N LEU A 373 -4.90 -1.22 20.57
CA LEU A 373 -6.35 -1.15 20.38
C LEU A 373 -7.02 -1.91 21.52
N THR A 374 -7.84 -1.19 22.29
CA THR A 374 -8.62 -1.73 23.40
C THR A 374 -10.11 -1.54 23.16
N ALA A 375 -10.93 -2.34 23.84
CA ALA A 375 -12.35 -2.13 23.96
C ALA A 375 -12.75 -2.04 25.43
N ASP A 376 -13.32 -0.92 25.80
CA ASP A 376 -13.95 -0.72 27.10
C ASP A 376 -15.42 -1.15 26.99
N THR A 377 -15.80 -2.09 27.84
CA THR A 377 -17.19 -2.48 28.08
C THR A 377 -17.59 -2.06 29.49
N PHE A 378 -18.87 -2.17 29.84
CA PHE A 378 -19.33 -1.87 31.20
C PHE A 378 -18.60 -2.66 32.30
N SER A 379 -18.12 -3.87 32.00
CA SER A 379 -17.50 -4.77 32.98
C SER A 379 -15.97 -4.80 32.95
N ALA A 380 -15.35 -4.51 31.81
CA ALA A 380 -13.89 -4.60 31.66
C ALA A 380 -13.35 -3.86 30.44
N THR A 381 -12.07 -3.49 30.52
CA THR A 381 -11.24 -3.12 29.37
C THR A 381 -10.50 -4.34 28.85
N GLU A 382 -10.74 -4.71 27.60
CA GLU A 382 -10.02 -5.77 26.91
C GLU A 382 -9.01 -5.19 25.91
N ARG A 383 -7.79 -5.75 25.87
CA ARG A 383 -6.83 -5.46 24.80
C ARG A 383 -7.08 -6.40 23.63
N LEU A 384 -7.32 -5.83 22.45
CA LEU A 384 -7.69 -6.59 21.26
C LEU A 384 -6.50 -6.80 20.34
N VAL A 385 -5.74 -5.73 20.05
CA VAL A 385 -4.71 -5.76 19.01
C VAL A 385 -3.56 -4.84 19.38
N THR A 386 -2.34 -5.32 19.18
CA THR A 386 -1.13 -4.49 19.15
C THR A 386 -0.77 -4.22 17.69
N ILE A 387 -0.64 -2.95 17.33
CA ILE A 387 -0.50 -2.47 15.96
C ILE A 387 0.87 -1.81 15.80
N GLU A 388 1.62 -2.20 14.78
CA GLU A 388 2.90 -1.59 14.40
C GLU A 388 2.73 -0.72 13.15
N VAL A 389 3.23 0.51 13.25
CA VAL A 389 3.23 1.50 12.16
C VAL A 389 4.66 1.81 11.76
N ASP A 390 4.96 1.66 10.46
CA ASP A 390 6.18 2.19 9.86
C ASP A 390 6.02 3.70 9.64
N ILE A 391 6.82 4.49 10.37
CA ILE A 391 6.72 5.95 10.38
C ILE A 391 7.03 6.54 9.01
N LYS A 392 8.03 6.00 8.32
CA LYS A 392 8.49 6.54 7.03
C LYS A 392 7.48 6.26 5.92
N ARG A 393 6.88 5.07 5.93
CA ARG A 393 5.89 4.64 4.93
C ARG A 393 4.48 5.13 5.25
N LYS A 394 4.23 5.63 6.46
CA LYS A 394 2.87 5.94 6.97
C LYS A 394 1.93 4.76 6.71
N GLN A 395 2.38 3.59 7.16
CA GLN A 395 1.71 2.33 6.87
C GLN A 395 1.62 1.48 8.13
N ILE A 396 0.44 0.92 8.39
CA ILE A 396 0.28 -0.16 9.35
C ILE A 396 0.89 -1.42 8.74
N VAL A 397 1.98 -1.90 9.33
CA VAL A 397 2.76 -3.02 8.80
C VAL A 397 2.52 -4.32 9.54
N GLN A 398 1.95 -4.27 10.75
CA GLN A 398 1.59 -5.45 11.52
C GLN A 398 0.47 -5.14 12.51
N ALA A 399 -0.42 -6.11 12.74
CA ALA A 399 -1.48 -6.07 13.74
C ALA A 399 -1.69 -7.47 14.30
N LYS A 400 -1.38 -7.66 15.59
CA LYS A 400 -1.40 -8.95 16.26
C LYS A 400 -2.33 -8.92 17.47
N ALA A 401 -3.20 -9.92 17.55
CA ALA A 401 -3.96 -10.21 18.75
C ALA A 401 -3.09 -10.98 19.76
N ARG A 402 -3.72 -11.40 20.85
CA ARG A 402 -3.05 -12.17 21.91
C ARG A 402 -2.41 -13.44 21.33
N LEU A 403 -1.20 -13.79 21.79
CA LEU A 403 -0.40 -14.94 21.32
C LEU A 403 -0.06 -14.89 19.81
N ASN A 404 0.16 -13.68 19.27
CA ASN A 404 0.42 -13.43 17.85
C ASN A 404 -0.72 -13.90 16.91
N GLU A 405 -1.93 -14.07 17.42
CA GLU A 405 -3.10 -14.45 16.63
C GLU A 405 -3.54 -13.34 15.67
N LYS A 406 -4.37 -13.72 14.70
CA LYS A 406 -5.03 -12.78 13.81
C LYS A 406 -6.07 -11.97 14.60
N PRO A 407 -6.17 -10.64 14.43
CA PRO A 407 -7.26 -9.85 14.97
C PRO A 407 -8.64 -10.35 14.53
N SER A 408 -9.64 -10.21 15.41
CA SER A 408 -11.04 -10.43 15.06
C SER A 408 -11.50 -9.47 13.96
N GLU A 409 -12.58 -9.81 13.25
CA GLU A 409 -13.14 -8.95 12.20
C GLU A 409 -13.56 -7.58 12.74
N GLU A 410 -14.19 -7.55 13.92
CA GLU A 410 -14.59 -6.31 14.61
C GLU A 410 -13.37 -5.42 14.91
N ALA A 411 -12.30 -5.98 15.48
CA ALA A 411 -11.09 -5.23 15.78
C ALA A 411 -10.40 -4.75 14.49
N MET A 412 -10.46 -5.55 13.43
CA MET A 412 -9.93 -5.20 12.11
C MET A 412 -10.68 -4.02 11.49
N ASP A 413 -12.00 -3.96 11.63
CA ASP A 413 -12.82 -2.88 11.09
C ASP A 413 -12.59 -1.57 11.85
N VAL A 414 -12.50 -1.62 13.18
CA VAL A 414 -12.10 -0.46 13.99
C VAL A 414 -10.71 0.04 13.62
N MET A 415 -9.76 -0.86 13.40
CA MET A 415 -8.42 -0.49 12.95
C MET A 415 -8.43 0.16 11.57
N LYS A 416 -9.25 -0.32 10.62
CA LYS A 416 -9.42 0.32 9.31
C LYS A 416 -10.00 1.73 9.43
N LEU A 417 -11.03 1.90 10.27
CA LEU A 417 -11.63 3.22 10.54
C LEU A 417 -10.60 4.19 11.11
N TRP A 418 -9.77 3.73 12.05
CA TRP A 418 -8.66 4.52 12.57
C TRP A 418 -7.67 4.87 11.48
N ALA A 419 -7.20 3.88 10.71
CA ALA A 419 -6.20 4.07 9.65
C ALA A 419 -6.66 5.11 8.62
N GLU A 420 -7.93 5.07 8.19
CA GLU A 420 -8.52 6.05 7.30
C GLU A 420 -8.49 7.46 7.91
N LYS A 421 -8.91 7.60 9.17
CA LYS A 421 -8.93 8.89 9.87
C LYS A 421 -7.56 9.53 10.02
N VAL A 422 -6.51 8.73 10.27
CA VAL A 422 -5.13 9.21 10.39
C VAL A 422 -4.32 9.12 9.10
N GLN A 423 -4.97 8.80 7.98
CA GLN A 423 -4.35 8.68 6.64
C GLN A 423 -3.18 7.69 6.60
N LEU A 424 -3.30 6.58 7.32
CA LEU A 424 -2.39 5.44 7.24
C LEU A 424 -2.86 4.47 6.17
N SER A 425 -1.93 4.01 5.35
CA SER A 425 -2.18 2.84 4.50
C SER A 425 -2.09 1.55 5.32
N ILE A 426 -2.79 0.50 4.91
CA ILE A 426 -2.72 -0.82 5.56
C ILE A 426 -1.92 -1.74 4.64
N ALA A 427 -0.86 -2.35 5.18
CA ALA A 427 -0.10 -3.34 4.44
C ALA A 427 -1.02 -4.51 4.05
N LYS A 428 -0.89 -4.98 2.81
CA LYS A 428 -1.69 -6.10 2.29
C LYS A 428 -1.55 -7.37 3.15
N TYR A 429 -0.43 -7.52 3.84
CA TYR A 429 -0.14 -8.59 4.79
C TYR A 429 0.14 -7.95 6.14
N ILE A 430 -0.90 -7.81 6.94
CA ILE A 430 -0.86 -7.16 8.25
C ILE A 430 -0.81 -8.17 9.41
N TYR A 431 -1.07 -9.45 9.14
CA TYR A 431 -1.08 -10.52 10.13
C TYR A 431 0.19 -11.34 10.07
#